data_AF-A0A2J6HJQ9-F1
#
_entry.id   AF-A0A2J6HJQ9-F1
#
_cell.length_a   1.000
_cell.length_b   1.000
_cell.length_c   1.000
_cell.angle_alpha   90.00
_cell.angle_beta   90.00
_cell.angle_gamma   90.00
#
_symmetry.space_group_name_H-M   'P 1'
#
loop_
_entity.id
_entity.type
_entity.pdbx_description
1 polymer ?
#
loop_
_entity_poly.entity_id
_entity_poly.type
_entity_poly.pdbx_seq_one_letter_code
_entity_poly.pdbx_strand_id
1 'polypeptide(L)'
;MKPNPIYLLLILVLLFSCNTEKKYAEQYVVYHPYPAIMLMEPAPVQIKFYPPQGNSSDETFARRYFPYRMYDFINKGTDQFDQIMANKMDTSLLLKGFKVFSDTSATDFLVFPGQKFILEIEQLQAEEYVVPIIDSVVTPYGNQYFDTLISQVQFHVWLRLNPVDDTTLATPLLYAGLNLEDYFDGGWKYI
;
A
#
# COMPACT_ATOMS: atom_id res chain seq x y z
N MET A 1 30.99 -44.47 8.02
CA MET A 1 31.76 -43.22 7.84
C MET A 1 31.64 -42.41 9.11
N LYS A 2 32.76 -42.04 9.75
CA LYS A 2 32.73 -41.17 10.95
C LYS A 2 32.51 -39.73 10.47
N PRO A 3 31.52 -39.00 11.03
CA PRO A 3 31.32 -37.59 10.68
C PRO A 3 32.56 -36.79 11.08
N ASN A 4 33.05 -35.97 10.15
CA ASN A 4 34.25 -35.18 10.34
C ASN A 4 33.93 -34.01 11.30
N PRO A 5 34.59 -33.92 12.47
CA PRO A 5 34.21 -33.01 13.57
C PRO A 5 34.23 -31.53 13.18
N ILE A 6 34.95 -31.17 12.12
CA ILE A 6 35.03 -29.80 11.58
C ILE A 6 33.66 -29.34 11.06
N TYR A 7 32.89 -30.20 10.40
CA TYR A 7 31.56 -29.82 9.90
C TYR A 7 30.55 -29.60 11.03
N LEU A 8 30.68 -30.37 12.12
CA LEU A 8 29.81 -30.23 13.28
C LEU A 8 30.07 -28.91 14.02
N LEU A 9 31.34 -28.49 14.09
CA LEU A 9 31.75 -27.20 14.65
C LEU A 9 31.24 -26.03 13.80
N LEU A 10 31.33 -26.15 12.47
CA LEU A 10 30.90 -25.09 11.54
C LEU A 10 29.38 -24.87 11.60
N ILE A 11 28.60 -25.95 11.68
CA ILE A 11 27.14 -25.89 11.86
C ILE A 11 26.78 -25.25 13.20
N LEU A 12 27.52 -25.57 14.28
CA LEU A 12 27.30 -24.96 15.60
C LEU A 12 27.49 -23.44 15.56
N VAL A 13 28.59 -22.97 14.94
CA VAL A 13 28.90 -21.52 14.84
C VAL A 13 27.84 -20.77 14.04
N LEU A 14 27.32 -21.35 12.95
CA LEU A 14 26.25 -20.74 12.15
C LEU A 14 24.94 -20.61 12.94
N LEU A 15 24.61 -21.57 13.80
CA LEU A 15 23.41 -21.53 14.64
C LEU A 15 23.48 -20.48 15.76
N PHE A 16 24.66 -20.22 16.31
CA PHE A 16 24.83 -19.18 17.34
C PHE A 16 24.84 -17.76 16.74
N SER A 17 25.36 -17.58 15.52
CA SER A 17 25.42 -16.28 14.84
C SER A 17 24.02 -15.66 14.64
N CYS A 18 23.03 -16.47 14.27
CA CYS A 18 21.69 -15.99 13.95
C CYS A 18 20.93 -15.47 15.18
N ASN A 19 21.15 -16.08 16.36
CA ASN A 19 20.51 -15.65 17.62
C ASN A 19 21.13 -14.37 18.18
N THR A 20 22.45 -14.21 18.07
CA THR A 20 23.11 -12.96 18.47
C THR A 20 22.71 -11.80 17.56
N GLU A 21 22.65 -12.02 16.25
CA GLU A 21 22.26 -10.99 15.28
C GLU A 21 20.81 -10.53 15.50
N LYS A 22 19.88 -11.47 15.71
CA LYS A 22 18.49 -11.13 16.06
C LYS A 22 18.41 -10.31 17.34
N LYS A 23 19.17 -10.68 18.38
CA LYS A 23 19.21 -9.94 19.65
C LYS A 23 19.80 -8.53 19.46
N TYR A 24 20.85 -8.37 18.66
CA TYR A 24 21.42 -7.07 18.35
C TYR A 24 20.47 -6.22 17.50
N ALA A 25 19.72 -6.80 16.56
CA ALA A 25 18.70 -6.11 15.78
C ALA A 25 17.52 -5.65 16.66
N GLU A 26 17.02 -6.52 17.54
CA GLU A 26 15.99 -6.15 18.53
C GLU A 26 16.48 -5.04 19.47
N GLN A 27 17.72 -5.14 19.96
CA GLN A 27 18.32 -4.09 20.79
C GLN A 27 18.52 -2.78 20.00
N TYR A 28 18.90 -2.84 18.74
CA TYR A 28 19.02 -1.66 17.89
C TYR A 28 17.68 -0.93 17.74
N VAL A 29 16.59 -1.68 17.53
CA VAL A 29 15.23 -1.15 17.44
C VAL A 29 14.72 -0.59 18.79
N VAL A 30 15.09 -1.21 19.91
CA VAL A 30 14.57 -0.83 21.25
C VAL A 30 15.36 0.32 21.88
N TYR A 31 16.66 0.43 21.64
CA TYR A 31 17.54 1.35 22.38
C TYR A 31 17.95 2.61 21.62
N HIS A 32 17.65 2.73 20.32
CA HIS A 32 17.90 3.99 19.61
C HIS A 32 16.72 4.95 19.74
N PRO A 33 16.96 6.23 20.06
CA PRO A 33 15.91 7.23 20.02
C PRO A 33 15.34 7.27 18.60
N TYR A 34 14.01 7.14 18.47
CA TYR A 34 13.35 7.28 17.19
C TYR A 34 13.74 8.62 16.55
N PRO A 35 14.10 8.64 15.26
CA PRO A 35 14.47 9.87 14.60
C PRO A 35 13.28 10.83 14.54
N ALA A 36 13.59 12.12 14.40
CA ALA A 36 12.58 13.10 14.06
C ALA A 36 12.21 13.00 12.58
N ILE A 37 10.92 13.07 12.29
CA ILE A 37 10.36 13.03 10.94
C ILE A 37 9.62 14.34 10.70
N MET A 38 9.98 15.06 9.64
CA MET A 38 9.13 16.10 9.08
C MET A 38 8.27 15.48 7.99
N LEU A 39 6.96 15.49 8.18
CA LEU A 39 5.99 15.02 7.19
C LEU A 39 5.61 16.18 6.28
N MET A 40 5.94 16.06 5.00
CA MET A 40 5.50 17.01 3.98
C MET A 40 4.04 16.74 3.61
N GLU A 41 3.29 17.79 3.29
CA GLU A 41 1.93 17.65 2.78
C GLU A 41 1.91 16.78 1.50
N PRO A 42 1.00 15.80 1.40
CA PRO A 42 0.92 14.96 0.21
C PRO A 42 0.50 15.74 -1.03
N ALA A 43 1.02 15.31 -2.19
CA ALA A 43 0.44 15.70 -3.47
C ALA A 43 -1.02 15.20 -3.58
N PRO A 44 -1.92 15.93 -4.28
CA PRO A 44 -3.28 15.48 -4.50
C PRO A 44 -3.34 14.10 -5.15
N VAL A 45 -4.29 13.26 -4.73
CA VAL A 45 -4.46 11.91 -5.31
C VAL A 45 -4.75 11.99 -6.81
N GLN A 46 -3.95 11.26 -7.58
CA GLN A 46 -4.20 11.03 -9.00
C GLN A 46 -5.18 9.87 -9.16
N ILE A 47 -6.33 10.11 -9.77
CA ILE A 47 -7.29 9.06 -10.06
C ILE A 47 -7.14 8.61 -11.51
N LYS A 48 -7.05 7.30 -11.74
CA LYS A 48 -7.12 6.68 -13.06
C LYS A 48 -8.21 5.62 -13.08
N PHE A 49 -8.99 5.61 -14.15
CA PHE A 49 -9.99 4.59 -14.41
C PHE A 49 -9.60 3.80 -15.65
N TYR A 50 -9.57 2.48 -15.52
CA TYR A 50 -9.35 1.56 -16.62
C TYR A 50 -10.70 0.94 -17.03
N PRO A 51 -11.34 1.48 -18.08
CA PRO A 51 -12.57 0.88 -18.58
C PRO A 51 -12.28 -0.54 -19.09
N PRO A 52 -13.24 -1.48 -18.96
CA PRO A 52 -13.05 -2.82 -19.48
C PRO A 52 -12.77 -2.74 -20.99
N GLN A 53 -11.68 -3.39 -21.43
CA GLN A 53 -11.29 -3.43 -22.84
C GLN A 53 -11.91 -4.62 -23.56
N GLY A 54 -12.29 -4.40 -24.82
CA GLY A 54 -12.84 -5.45 -25.67
C GLY A 54 -13.40 -4.86 -26.96
N ASN A 55 -13.28 -5.64 -28.03
CA ASN A 55 -13.25 -5.17 -29.40
C ASN A 55 -14.45 -5.65 -30.24
N SER A 56 -15.46 -6.32 -29.67
CA SER A 56 -16.59 -6.83 -30.46
C SER A 56 -17.94 -6.81 -29.75
N SER A 57 -19.02 -6.80 -30.53
CA SER A 57 -20.42 -6.87 -30.09
C SER A 57 -20.83 -8.20 -29.44
N ASP A 58 -19.96 -9.20 -29.53
CA ASP A 58 -20.16 -10.56 -29.03
C ASP A 58 -19.56 -10.75 -27.62
N GLU A 59 -18.85 -9.75 -27.11
CA GLU A 59 -18.28 -9.77 -25.77
C GLU A 59 -19.36 -9.46 -24.71
N THR A 60 -19.84 -10.53 -24.09
CA THR A 60 -20.43 -10.69 -22.74
C THR A 60 -21.61 -9.76 -22.34
N PHE A 61 -22.58 -10.30 -21.58
CA PHE A 61 -23.82 -9.64 -21.15
C PHE A 61 -23.57 -8.32 -20.39
N ALA A 62 -22.57 -8.27 -19.51
CA ALA A 62 -22.21 -7.11 -18.71
C ALA A 62 -21.88 -5.88 -19.55
N ARG A 63 -21.19 -6.04 -20.68
CA ARG A 63 -20.86 -4.93 -21.60
C ARG A 63 -22.09 -4.34 -22.30
N ARG A 64 -23.10 -5.17 -22.56
CA ARG A 64 -24.34 -4.77 -23.25
C ARG A 64 -25.32 -4.05 -22.33
N TYR A 65 -25.36 -4.42 -21.04
CA TYR A 65 -26.35 -3.94 -20.08
C TYR A 65 -25.82 -2.96 -19.02
N PHE A 66 -24.49 -2.82 -18.88
CA PHE A 66 -23.88 -1.74 -18.08
C PHE A 66 -23.20 -0.71 -18.98
N PRO A 67 -23.96 0.18 -19.65
CA PRO A 67 -23.36 1.25 -20.44
C PRO A 67 -22.64 2.24 -19.52
N TYR A 68 -21.30 2.20 -19.50
CA TYR A 68 -20.41 3.05 -18.69
C TYR A 68 -20.49 4.56 -18.97
N ARG A 69 -21.47 5.02 -19.75
CA ARG A 69 -21.69 6.44 -20.07
C ARG A 69 -22.15 7.28 -18.87
N MET A 70 -22.36 6.68 -17.70
CA MET A 70 -22.87 7.34 -16.49
C MET A 70 -21.89 7.38 -15.31
N TYR A 71 -20.66 6.89 -15.45
CA TYR A 71 -19.65 7.08 -14.40
C TYR A 71 -19.03 8.47 -14.55
N ASP A 72 -19.77 9.49 -14.09
CA ASP A 72 -19.11 10.69 -13.60
C ASP A 72 -18.38 10.26 -12.33
N PHE A 73 -17.04 10.28 -12.38
CA PHE A 73 -16.25 10.24 -11.15
C PHE A 73 -16.69 11.44 -10.32
N ILE A 74 -17.53 11.20 -9.31
CA ILE A 74 -17.86 12.19 -8.32
C ILE A 74 -16.57 12.33 -7.50
N ASN A 75 -15.71 13.24 -7.94
CA ASN A 75 -14.41 13.59 -7.37
C ASN A 75 -14.53 14.23 -5.96
N LYS A 76 -15.65 13.99 -5.25
CA LYS A 76 -15.98 14.57 -3.95
C LYS A 76 -15.35 13.81 -2.78
N GLY A 77 -14.60 12.73 -3.05
CA GLY A 77 -14.00 11.86 -2.02
C GLY A 77 -12.48 12.00 -1.85
N THR A 78 -11.77 12.68 -2.77
CA THR A 78 -10.29 12.79 -2.72
C THR A 78 -9.83 13.63 -1.55
N ASP A 79 -10.50 14.75 -1.27
CA ASP A 79 -10.15 15.64 -0.15
C ASP A 79 -10.24 14.91 1.20
N GLN A 80 -11.21 13.99 1.33
CA GLN A 80 -11.34 13.16 2.52
C GLN A 80 -10.24 12.10 2.59
N PHE A 81 -9.85 11.50 1.46
CA PHE A 81 -8.76 10.54 1.42
C PHE A 81 -7.43 11.18 1.82
N ASP A 82 -7.10 12.35 1.25
CA ASP A 82 -5.87 13.10 1.54
C ASP A 82 -5.79 13.46 3.03
N GLN A 83 -6.88 13.96 3.60
CA GLN A 83 -6.98 14.28 5.02
C GLN A 83 -6.89 13.05 5.92
N ILE A 84 -7.55 11.93 5.55
CA ILE A 84 -7.48 10.69 6.33
C ILE A 84 -6.05 10.14 6.29
N MET A 85 -5.41 10.12 5.12
CA MET A 85 -4.05 9.61 4.93
C MET A 85 -3.05 10.42 5.78
N ALA A 86 -3.05 11.74 5.65
CA ALA A 86 -2.13 12.61 6.39
C ALA A 86 -2.34 12.49 7.91
N ASN A 87 -3.59 12.60 8.38
CA ASN A 87 -3.91 12.51 9.81
C ASN A 87 -3.60 11.13 10.41
N LYS A 88 -3.88 10.05 9.66
CA LYS A 88 -3.58 8.69 10.12
C LYS A 88 -2.09 8.40 10.11
N MET A 89 -1.33 8.95 9.16
CA MET A 89 0.11 8.77 9.10
C MET A 89 0.80 9.45 10.28
N ASP A 90 0.50 10.73 10.54
CA ASP A 90 1.03 11.48 11.69
C ASP A 90 0.73 10.74 13.02
N THR A 91 -0.55 10.41 13.25
CA THR A 91 -0.97 9.68 14.44
C THR A 91 -0.25 8.33 14.59
N SER A 92 -0.08 7.58 13.49
CA SER A 92 0.57 6.26 13.52
C SER A 92 2.07 6.35 13.83
N LEU A 93 2.75 7.39 13.33
CA LEU A 93 4.16 7.65 13.61
C LEU A 93 4.35 8.09 15.07
N LEU A 94 3.51 8.99 15.57
CA LEU A 94 3.50 9.41 16.97
C LEU A 94 3.27 8.23 17.92
N LEU A 95 2.31 7.35 17.62
CA LEU A 95 2.03 6.14 18.40
C LEU A 95 3.21 5.15 18.42
N LYS A 96 4.04 5.15 17.38
CA LYS A 96 5.27 4.35 17.31
C LYS A 96 6.46 5.01 18.04
N GLY A 97 6.29 6.21 18.58
CA GLY A 97 7.31 6.92 19.37
C GLY A 97 8.17 7.89 18.57
N PHE A 98 7.88 8.10 17.28
CA PHE A 98 8.57 9.11 16.47
C PHE A 98 8.21 10.52 16.92
N LYS A 99 9.14 11.46 16.75
CA LYS A 99 8.85 12.89 16.84
C LYS A 99 8.45 13.38 15.45
N VAL A 100 7.18 13.69 15.27
CA VAL A 100 6.64 14.14 13.99
C VAL A 100 6.49 15.65 13.99
N PHE A 101 6.91 16.28 12.90
CA PHE A 101 6.81 17.70 12.62
C PHE A 101 6.08 17.89 11.29
N SER A 102 5.47 19.05 11.14
CA SER A 102 4.77 19.50 9.94
C SER A 102 5.36 20.83 9.46
N ASP A 103 4.87 21.35 8.33
CA ASP A 103 5.32 22.65 7.80
C ASP A 103 5.20 23.81 8.80
N THR A 104 4.21 23.76 9.70
CA THR A 104 4.01 24.80 10.72
C THR A 104 5.02 24.72 11.86
N SER A 105 5.74 23.61 12.00
CA SER A 105 6.75 23.34 13.05
C SER A 105 8.15 23.08 12.45
N ALA A 106 8.39 23.52 11.22
CA ALA A 106 9.66 23.33 10.52
C ALA A 106 10.87 23.90 11.30
N THR A 107 10.72 25.04 11.97
CA THR A 107 11.79 25.62 12.79
C THR A 107 12.19 24.70 13.94
N ASP A 108 11.21 24.12 14.64
CA ASP A 108 11.44 23.20 15.75
C ASP A 108 12.07 21.89 15.27
N PHE A 109 11.70 21.43 14.07
CA PHE A 109 12.32 20.28 13.41
C PHE A 109 13.80 20.53 13.12
N LEU A 110 14.16 21.69 12.56
CA LEU A 110 15.54 21.99 12.17
C LEU A 110 16.49 22.05 13.37
N VAL A 111 16.02 22.54 14.51
CA VAL A 111 16.79 22.62 15.77
C VAL A 111 16.69 21.35 16.62
N PHE A 112 15.90 20.36 16.22
CA PHE A 112 15.73 19.12 16.97
C PHE A 112 17.06 18.35 17.07
N PRO A 113 17.48 17.93 18.28
CA PRO A 113 18.70 17.17 18.43
C PRO A 113 18.51 15.70 18.05
N GLY A 114 19.41 15.17 17.21
CA GLY A 114 19.41 13.76 16.81
C GLY A 114 19.22 13.59 15.31
N GLN A 115 18.94 12.34 14.89
CA GLN A 115 18.71 12.03 13.49
C GLN A 115 17.38 12.62 13.02
N LYS A 116 17.42 13.31 11.87
CA LYS A 116 16.26 13.94 11.24
C LYS A 116 16.08 13.42 9.82
N PHE A 117 14.83 13.14 9.46
CA PHE A 117 14.44 12.79 8.12
C PHE A 117 13.25 13.64 7.67
N ILE A 118 13.22 13.99 6.39
CA ILE A 118 12.05 14.54 5.72
C ILE A 118 11.37 13.39 4.98
N LEU A 119 10.09 13.18 5.26
CA LEU A 119 9.25 12.21 4.58
C LEU A 119 8.37 12.93 3.57
N GLU A 120 8.64 12.71 2.30
CA GLU A 120 7.92 13.27 1.16
C GLU A 120 6.97 12.21 0.59
N ILE A 121 5.70 12.56 0.45
CA ILE A 121 4.74 11.75 -0.30
C ILE A 121 4.79 12.22 -1.75
N GLU A 122 5.66 11.59 -2.54
CA GLU A 122 5.93 11.96 -3.94
C GLU A 122 4.69 11.83 -4.82
N GLN A 123 3.92 10.76 -4.61
CA GLN A 123 2.75 10.47 -5.42
C GLN A 123 1.74 9.61 -4.64
N LEU A 124 0.48 10.01 -4.73
CA LEU A 124 -0.68 9.21 -4.37
C LEU A 124 -1.47 8.93 -5.64
N GLN A 125 -1.80 7.68 -5.89
CA GLN A 125 -2.59 7.29 -7.05
C GLN A 125 -3.64 6.27 -6.68
N ALA A 126 -4.86 6.48 -7.13
CA ALA A 126 -5.96 5.52 -7.04
C ALA A 126 -6.32 5.05 -8.45
N GLU A 127 -6.26 3.75 -8.68
CA GLU A 127 -6.59 3.11 -9.94
C GLU A 127 -7.85 2.26 -9.77
N GLU A 128 -8.91 2.59 -10.49
CA GLU A 128 -10.09 1.75 -10.54
C GLU A 128 -10.05 0.85 -11.78
N TYR A 129 -10.16 -0.44 -11.51
CA TYR A 129 -10.21 -1.53 -12.47
C TYR A 129 -11.59 -2.17 -12.45
N VAL A 130 -12.04 -2.62 -13.61
CA VAL A 130 -13.26 -3.40 -13.73
C VAL A 130 -12.89 -4.86 -13.97
N VAL A 131 -13.21 -5.72 -13.02
CA VAL A 131 -12.90 -7.15 -13.07
C VAL A 131 -14.14 -7.92 -13.53
N PRO A 132 -14.10 -8.65 -14.65
CA PRO A 132 -15.18 -9.51 -15.07
C PRO A 132 -15.29 -10.72 -14.15
N ILE A 133 -16.50 -10.98 -13.67
CA ILE A 133 -16.85 -12.18 -12.93
C ILE A 133 -17.81 -12.97 -13.80
N ILE A 134 -17.38 -14.16 -14.18
CA ILE A 134 -18.19 -15.10 -14.92
C ILE A 134 -18.59 -16.21 -13.96
N ASP A 135 -19.89 -16.42 -13.84
CA ASP A 135 -20.48 -17.52 -13.10
C ASP A 135 -21.36 -18.35 -14.04
N SER A 136 -21.61 -19.60 -13.69
CA SER A 136 -22.48 -20.48 -14.45
C SER A 136 -23.44 -21.21 -13.52
N VAL A 137 -24.72 -21.21 -13.87
CA VAL A 137 -25.70 -22.04 -13.19
C VAL A 137 -26.12 -23.20 -14.10
N VAL A 138 -26.12 -24.41 -13.54
CA VAL A 138 -26.63 -25.60 -14.23
C VAL A 138 -28.13 -25.68 -13.97
N THR A 139 -28.93 -25.51 -15.03
CA THR A 139 -30.39 -25.68 -14.98
C THR A 139 -30.79 -26.99 -15.66
N PRO A 140 -32.02 -27.50 -15.44
CA PRO A 140 -32.55 -28.64 -16.21
C PRO A 140 -32.56 -28.44 -17.74
N TYR A 141 -32.44 -27.20 -18.21
CA TYR A 141 -32.44 -26.82 -19.63
C TYR A 141 -31.03 -26.54 -20.18
N GLY A 142 -29.99 -26.73 -19.37
CA GLY A 142 -28.58 -26.51 -19.73
C GLY A 142 -27.85 -25.51 -18.85
N ASN A 143 -26.59 -25.24 -19.20
CA ASN A 143 -25.76 -24.25 -18.52
C ASN A 143 -26.17 -22.84 -18.95
N GLN A 144 -26.50 -22.00 -17.98
CA GLN A 144 -26.64 -20.56 -18.18
C GLN A 144 -25.39 -19.87 -17.63
N TYR A 145 -24.68 -19.17 -18.50
CA TYR A 145 -23.53 -18.35 -18.12
C TYR A 145 -24.02 -16.93 -17.83
N PHE A 146 -23.56 -16.38 -16.71
CA PHE A 146 -23.77 -15.01 -16.33
C PHE A 146 -22.42 -14.34 -16.21
N ASP A 147 -22.27 -13.18 -16.80
CA ASP A 147 -21.14 -12.32 -16.57
C ASP A 147 -21.60 -11.03 -15.92
N THR A 148 -20.91 -10.67 -14.85
CA THR A 148 -21.03 -9.40 -14.14
C THR A 148 -19.65 -8.78 -14.01
N LEU A 149 -19.59 -7.58 -13.46
CA LEU A 149 -18.34 -6.86 -13.24
C LEU A 149 -18.33 -6.32 -11.82
N ILE A 150 -17.17 -6.41 -11.18
CA ILE A 150 -16.92 -5.78 -9.88
C ILE A 150 -15.82 -4.73 -10.06
N SER A 151 -15.96 -3.61 -9.35
CA SER A 151 -14.93 -2.59 -9.25
C SER A 151 -13.87 -3.04 -8.24
N GLN A 152 -12.61 -2.95 -8.65
CA GLN A 152 -11.45 -3.09 -7.79
C GLN A 152 -10.70 -1.77 -7.81
N VAL A 153 -10.47 -1.18 -6.64
CA VAL A 153 -9.68 0.05 -6.51
C VAL A 153 -8.32 -0.30 -5.93
N GLN A 154 -7.25 0.10 -6.60
CA GLN A 154 -5.88 -0.04 -6.13
C GLN A 154 -5.34 1.33 -5.72
N PHE A 155 -4.82 1.43 -4.52
CA PHE A 155 -4.13 2.61 -4.02
C PHE A 155 -2.63 2.39 -4.09
N HIS A 156 -1.92 3.38 -4.61
CA HIS A 156 -0.49 3.38 -4.78
C HIS A 156 0.10 4.62 -4.13
N VAL A 157 1.17 4.40 -3.37
CA VAL A 157 1.83 5.44 -2.58
C VAL A 157 3.31 5.33 -2.84
N TRP A 158 3.91 6.44 -3.27
CA TRP A 158 5.36 6.59 -3.37
C TRP A 158 5.83 7.56 -2.29
N LEU A 159 6.78 7.10 -1.47
CA LEU A 159 7.31 7.84 -0.33
C LEU A 159 8.81 8.00 -0.52
N ARG A 160 9.34 9.21 -0.39
CA ARG A 160 10.77 9.47 -0.36
C ARG A 160 11.18 9.83 1.06
N LEU A 161 12.25 9.20 1.53
CA LEU A 161 12.84 9.49 2.85
C LEU A 161 14.18 10.20 2.64
N ASN A 162 14.25 11.48 2.97
CA ASN A 162 15.45 12.29 2.83
C ASN A 162 16.15 12.46 4.19
N PRO A 163 17.40 11.99 4.36
CA PRO A 163 18.19 12.32 5.54
C PRO A 163 18.57 13.81 5.50
N VAL A 164 18.38 14.52 6.62
CA VAL A 164 18.69 15.96 6.70
C VAL A 164 20.16 16.22 7.01
N ASP A 165 20.72 15.49 7.98
CA ASP A 165 22.08 15.74 8.49
C ASP A 165 23.14 14.84 7.87
N ASP A 166 22.75 13.89 7.02
CA ASP A 166 23.67 12.91 6.42
C ASP A 166 23.45 12.82 4.91
N THR A 167 24.27 13.55 4.16
CA THR A 167 24.24 13.56 2.69
C THR A 167 24.88 12.33 2.05
N THR A 168 25.45 11.43 2.85
CA THR A 168 26.04 10.17 2.36
C THR A 168 25.03 9.03 2.37
N LEU A 169 23.98 9.14 3.18
CA LEU A 169 22.87 8.21 3.17
C LEU A 169 22.08 8.34 1.87
N ALA A 170 21.78 7.20 1.26
CA ALA A 170 20.91 7.16 0.10
C ALA A 170 19.50 7.63 0.49
N THR A 171 18.85 8.31 -0.45
CA THR A 171 17.45 8.71 -0.36
C THR A 171 16.58 7.63 -1.01
N PRO A 172 16.03 6.66 -0.27
CA PRO A 172 15.21 5.62 -0.86
C PRO A 172 13.86 6.19 -1.32
N LEU A 173 13.43 5.76 -2.51
CA LEU A 173 12.04 5.85 -2.95
C LEU A 173 11.35 4.54 -2.59
N LEU A 174 10.42 4.59 -1.65
CA LEU A 174 9.62 3.47 -1.19
C LEU A 174 8.29 3.46 -1.93
N TYR A 175 7.76 2.27 -2.17
CA TYR A 175 6.47 2.06 -2.82
C TYR A 175 5.61 1.15 -1.96
N ALA A 176 4.33 1.52 -1.81
CA ALA A 176 3.31 0.70 -1.20
C ALA A 176 2.06 0.66 -2.08
N GLY A 177 1.49 -0.54 -2.25
CA GLY A 177 0.24 -0.78 -2.96
C GLY A 177 -0.77 -1.45 -2.04
N LEU A 178 -2.03 -1.02 -2.11
CA LEU A 178 -3.14 -1.56 -1.33
C LEU A 178 -4.34 -1.77 -2.25
N ASN A 179 -4.89 -2.97 -2.24
CA ASN A 179 -6.11 -3.26 -3.00
C ASN A 179 -7.33 -3.12 -2.07
N LEU A 180 -8.29 -2.32 -2.51
CA LEU A 180 -9.63 -2.26 -1.97
C LEU A 180 -10.54 -2.96 -2.96
N GLU A 181 -11.01 -4.15 -2.57
CA GLU A 181 -11.99 -4.90 -3.34
C GLU A 181 -13.37 -4.62 -2.75
N ASP A 182 -14.33 -4.31 -3.62
CA ASP A 182 -15.72 -4.29 -3.20
C ASP A 182 -16.16 -5.72 -2.87
N TYR A 183 -16.97 -5.86 -1.82
CA TYR A 183 -17.51 -7.14 -1.38
C TYR A 183 -19.01 -7.19 -1.68
N PHE A 184 -19.42 -8.13 -2.52
CA PHE A 184 -20.83 -8.35 -2.83
C PHE A 184 -21.48 -9.19 -1.72
N ASP A 185 -22.18 -8.54 -0.79
CA ASP A 185 -23.07 -9.23 0.17
C ASP A 185 -24.49 -9.39 -0.42
N GLY A 186 -24.61 -10.32 -1.37
CA GLY A 186 -25.86 -10.58 -2.07
C GLY A 186 -25.87 -11.94 -2.75
N GLY A 187 -27.06 -12.39 -3.15
CA GLY A 187 -27.25 -13.62 -3.92
C GLY A 187 -28.03 -13.36 -5.19
N TRP A 188 -27.74 -14.11 -6.24
CA TRP A 188 -28.53 -14.08 -7.46
C TRP A 188 -29.93 -14.64 -7.18
N LYS A 189 -30.95 -13.81 -7.33
CA LYS A 189 -32.34 -14.27 -7.27
C LYS A 189 -32.79 -14.69 -8.67
N TYR A 190 -32.86 -16.00 -8.88
CA TYR A 190 -33.41 -16.60 -10.08
C TYR A 190 -34.93 -16.33 -10.14
N ILE A 191 -35.42 -15.77 -11.24
CA ILE A 191 -36.86 -15.57 -11.54
C ILE A 191 -37.23 -16.50 -12.69
#